data_AF-A0A2E6ABR3-F1
#
_entry.id   AF-A0A2E6ABR3-F1
#
_cell.length_a   1.000
_cell.length_b   1.000
_cell.length_c   1.000
_cell.angle_alpha   90.00
_cell.angle_beta   90.00
_cell.angle_gamma   90.00
#
_symmetry.space_group_name_H-M   'P 1'
#
loop_
_entity.id
_entity.type
_entity.pdbx_description
1 polymer ?
#
loop_
_entity_poly.entity_id
_entity_poly.type
_entity_poly.pdbx_seq_one_letter_code
_entity_poly.pdbx_strand_id
1 'polypeptide(L)'
;MAILHWKLQRITAIILVPAIIYLIIYFLNIHSLSYIQIKNDITSTFGMIFISFTSIILFSHSSLGIETILEDYIHEDKLQKLLINLSNIMHGLMLLLTLIFLLVIARN
;
A
#
# COMPACT_ATOMS: atom_id res chain seq x y z
N MET A 1 -14.94 -9.84 15.78
CA MET A 1 -13.81 -9.61 14.85
C MET A 1 -14.28 -9.02 13.51
N ALA A 2 -15.34 -9.54 12.88
CA ALA A 2 -15.88 -9.01 11.61
C ALA A 2 -16.21 -7.50 11.60
N ILE A 3 -16.79 -6.94 12.67
CA ILE A 3 -17.12 -5.50 12.73
C ILE A 3 -15.85 -4.62 12.68
N LEU A 4 -14.79 -5.04 13.38
CA LEU A 4 -13.51 -4.32 13.37
C LEU A 4 -12.87 -4.42 11.97
N HIS A 5 -12.86 -5.62 11.39
CA HIS A 5 -12.38 -5.86 10.04
C HIS A 5 -13.07 -4.95 9.00
N TRP A 6 -14.40 -4.91 9.02
CA TRP A 6 -15.19 -4.04 8.15
C TRP A 6 -14.91 -2.55 8.37
N LYS A 7 -14.81 -2.11 9.63
CA LYS A 7 -14.47 -0.71 9.96
C LYS A 7 -13.10 -0.33 9.42
N LEU A 8 -12.10 -1.20 9.58
CA LEU A 8 -10.75 -0.97 9.08
C LEU A 8 -10.71 -0.85 7.56
N GLN A 9 -11.46 -1.68 6.82
CA GLN A 9 -11.58 -1.53 5.36
C GLN A 9 -12.13 -0.16 4.96
N ARG A 10 -13.15 0.37 5.67
CA ARG A 10 -13.71 1.70 5.36
C ARG A 10 -12.79 2.85 5.75
N ILE A 11 -12.17 2.79 6.91
CA ILE A 11 -11.22 3.81 7.36
C ILE A 11 -10.04 3.90 6.40
N THR A 12 -9.44 2.76 6.06
CA THR A 12 -8.30 2.71 5.13
C THR A 12 -8.70 3.18 3.72
N ALA A 13 -9.88 2.81 3.23
CA ALA A 13 -10.38 3.31 1.94
C ALA A 13 -10.54 4.85 1.94
N ILE A 14 -11.15 5.43 2.98
CA ILE A 14 -11.34 6.88 3.10
C ILE A 14 -9.99 7.61 3.11
N ILE A 15 -8.98 7.06 3.80
CA ILE A 15 -7.62 7.62 3.81
C ILE A 15 -6.94 7.49 2.44
N LEU A 16 -7.15 6.38 1.73
CA LEU A 16 -6.52 6.14 0.43
C LEU A 16 -7.10 7.01 -0.70
N VAL A 17 -8.40 7.35 -0.68
CA VAL A 17 -9.02 8.18 -1.72
C VAL A 17 -8.23 9.47 -2.01
N PRO A 18 -7.93 10.36 -1.04
CA PRO A 18 -7.16 11.56 -1.32
C PRO A 18 -5.71 11.25 -1.73
N ALA A 19 -5.09 10.22 -1.14
CA ALA A 19 -3.71 9.83 -1.50
C ALA A 19 -3.61 9.36 -2.96
N ILE A 20 -4.57 8.56 -3.43
CA ILE A 20 -4.64 8.10 -4.81
C ILE A 20 -4.95 9.25 -5.76
N ILE A 21 -5.85 10.17 -5.39
CA ILE A 21 -6.11 11.38 -6.20
C ILE A 21 -4.83 12.20 -6.38
N TYR A 22 -4.09 12.43 -5.29
CA TYR A 22 -2.80 13.12 -5.35
C TYR A 22 -1.81 12.39 -6.27
N LEU A 23 -1.69 11.07 -6.14
CA LEU A 23 -0.79 10.25 -6.95
C LEU A 23 -1.17 10.29 -8.45
N ILE A 24 -2.46 10.25 -8.77
CA ILE A 24 -2.96 10.39 -10.15
C ILE A 24 -2.55 11.76 -10.71
N ILE A 25 -2.76 12.84 -9.97
CA ILE A 25 -2.37 14.19 -10.40
C ILE A 25 -0.85 14.26 -10.60
N TYR A 26 -0.06 13.69 -9.70
CA TYR A 26 1.40 13.62 -9.83
C TYR A 26 1.82 12.87 -11.11
N PHE A 27 1.23 11.70 -11.38
CA PHE A 27 1.53 10.93 -12.59
C PHE A 27 1.07 11.61 -13.88
N LEU A 28 -0.04 12.33 -13.88
CA LEU A 28 -0.44 13.11 -15.06
C LEU A 28 0.60 14.19 -15.42
N ASN A 29 1.29 14.75 -14.42
CA ASN A 29 2.30 15.78 -14.62
C ASN A 29 3.73 15.24 -14.77
N ILE A 30 3.97 13.95 -14.51
CA ILE A 30 5.33 13.38 -14.40
C ILE A 30 6.16 13.53 -15.68
N HIS A 31 5.52 13.57 -16.85
CA HIS A 31 6.18 13.71 -18.15
C HIS A 31 6.92 15.05 -18.32
N SER A 32 6.57 16.06 -17.52
CA SER A 32 7.22 17.37 -17.50
C SER A 32 8.43 17.44 -16.57
N LEU A 33 8.67 16.39 -15.78
CA LEU A 33 9.73 16.34 -14.77
C LEU A 33 10.94 15.56 -15.29
N SER A 34 12.13 16.12 -15.09
CA SER A 34 13.38 15.40 -15.26
C SER A 34 13.57 14.33 -14.16
N TYR A 35 14.45 13.37 -14.42
CA TYR A 35 14.85 12.37 -13.42
C TYR A 35 15.27 12.99 -12.08
N ILE A 36 16.04 14.07 -12.11
CA ILE A 36 16.53 14.75 -10.91
C ILE A 36 15.36 15.37 -10.12
N GLN A 37 14.38 15.96 -10.81
CA GLN A 37 13.19 16.52 -10.15
C GLN A 37 12.34 15.43 -9.50
N ILE A 38 12.07 14.32 -10.20
CA ILE A 38 11.32 13.18 -9.65
C ILE A 38 12.02 12.62 -8.42
N LYS A 39 13.35 12.45 -8.49
CA LYS A 39 14.14 11.98 -7.36
C LYS A 39 14.00 12.93 -6.17
N ASN A 40 14.15 14.23 -6.39
CA ASN A 40 14.01 15.25 -5.34
C ASN A 40 12.60 15.26 -4.72
N ASP A 41 11.55 15.09 -5.52
CA ASP A 41 10.18 15.03 -5.03
C ASP A 41 9.97 13.81 -4.13
N ILE A 42 10.44 12.63 -4.56
CA ILE A 42 10.37 11.37 -3.80
C ILE A 42 11.17 11.42 -2.51
N THR A 43 12.38 12.00 -2.54
CA THR A 43 13.31 12.02 -1.39
C THR A 43 13.14 13.24 -0.50
N SER A 44 12.27 14.18 -0.87
CA SER A 44 11.85 15.27 0.00
C SER A 44 11.21 14.74 1.29
N THR A 45 11.22 15.54 2.36
CA THR A 45 10.56 15.18 3.62
C THR A 45 9.09 14.83 3.41
N PHE A 46 8.38 15.60 2.58
CA PHE A 46 7.00 15.34 2.24
C PHE A 46 6.85 14.03 1.45
N GLY A 47 7.63 13.83 0.39
CA GLY A 47 7.59 12.62 -0.44
C GLY A 47 7.86 11.35 0.37
N MET A 48 8.88 11.36 1.22
CA MET A 48 9.20 10.21 2.07
C MET A 48 8.09 9.88 3.07
N ILE A 49 7.53 10.89 3.74
CA ILE A 49 6.39 10.70 4.66
C ILE A 49 5.17 10.20 3.89
N PHE A 50 4.85 10.83 2.76
CA PHE A 50 3.67 10.51 1.95
C PHE A 50 3.74 9.08 1.41
N ILE A 51 4.85 8.66 0.82
CA ILE A 51 5.03 7.31 0.26
C ILE A 51 5.03 6.26 1.37
N SER A 52 5.73 6.51 2.48
CA SER A 52 5.77 5.58 3.61
C SER A 52 4.38 5.41 4.24
N PHE A 53 3.68 6.51 4.50
CA PHE A 53 2.34 6.47 5.07
C PHE A 53 1.34 5.81 4.12
N THR A 54 1.32 6.24 2.85
CA THR A 54 0.39 5.70 1.86
C THR A 54 0.63 4.21 1.62
N SER A 55 1.88 3.75 1.57
CA SER A 55 2.18 2.31 1.40
C SER A 55 1.70 1.47 2.58
N ILE A 56 1.88 1.94 3.83
CA ILE A 56 1.35 1.24 5.02
C ILE A 56 -0.17 1.08 4.90
N ILE A 57 -0.90 2.15 4.59
CA ILE A 57 -2.36 2.10 4.49
C ILE A 57 -2.80 1.25 3.29
N LEU A 58 -2.12 1.36 2.14
CA LEU A 58 -2.43 0.64 0.91
C LEU A 58 -2.29 -0.88 1.10
N PHE A 59 -1.15 -1.34 1.61
CA PHE A 59 -0.91 -2.76 1.83
C PHE A 59 -1.83 -3.30 2.93
N SER A 60 -2.13 -2.52 3.97
CA SER A 60 -3.12 -2.91 4.97
C SER A 60 -4.52 -3.07 4.36
N HIS A 61 -4.97 -2.10 3.54
CA HIS A 61 -6.27 -2.15 2.89
C HIS A 61 -6.39 -3.35 1.94
N SER A 62 -5.37 -3.57 1.10
CA SER A 62 -5.32 -4.67 0.16
C SER A 62 -5.34 -6.03 0.88
N SER A 63 -4.59 -6.18 1.97
CA SER A 63 -4.56 -7.43 2.74
C SER A 63 -5.94 -7.79 3.29
N LEU A 64 -6.65 -6.81 3.88
CA LEU A 64 -8.02 -6.99 4.38
C LEU A 64 -9.00 -7.33 3.26
N GLY A 65 -8.83 -6.75 2.07
CA GLY A 65 -9.68 -7.04 0.91
C GLY A 65 -9.48 -8.46 0.38
N ILE A 66 -8.23 -8.91 0.28
CA ILE A 66 -7.90 -10.28 -0.13
C ILE A 66 -8.41 -11.28 0.91
N GLU A 67 -8.30 -10.98 2.20
CA GLU A 67 -8.83 -11.83 3.28
C GLU A 67 -10.34 -12.08 3.08
N THR A 68 -11.14 -11.04 2.83
CA THR A 68 -12.58 -11.21 2.53
C THR A 68 -12.84 -12.09 1.31
N ILE A 69 -12.09 -11.92 0.23
CA ILE A 69 -12.24 -12.77 -0.97
C ILE A 69 -11.91 -14.22 -0.63
N LEU A 70 -10.83 -14.48 0.11
CA LEU A 70 -10.45 -15.84 0.46
C LEU A 70 -11.47 -16.50 1.39
N GLU A 71 -12.02 -15.74 2.34
CA GLU A 71 -13.10 -16.19 3.23
C GLU A 71 -14.37 -16.57 2.47
N ASP A 72 -14.74 -15.80 1.44
CA ASP A 72 -15.97 -16.02 0.67
C ASP A 72 -15.87 -17.18 -0.33
N TYR A 73 -14.68 -17.43 -0.90
CA TYR A 73 -14.53 -18.34 -2.04
C TYR A 73 -13.80 -19.66 -1.72
N ILE A 74 -13.00 -19.75 -0.65
CA ILE A 74 -12.27 -20.96 -0.28
C ILE A 74 -12.95 -21.66 0.88
N HIS A 75 -13.56 -22.83 0.63
CA HIS A 75 -14.35 -23.56 1.62
C HIS A 75 -13.56 -24.60 2.42
N GLU A 76 -12.33 -24.91 2.00
CA GLU A 76 -11.45 -25.83 2.75
C GLU A 76 -10.65 -25.04 3.78
N ASP A 77 -10.94 -25.25 5.07
CA ASP A 77 -10.44 -24.45 6.18
C ASP A 77 -8.90 -24.34 6.23
N LYS A 78 -8.16 -25.41 5.90
CA LYS A 78 -6.69 -25.39 5.96
C LYS A 78 -6.11 -24.57 4.82
N LEU A 79 -6.61 -24.77 3.60
CA LEU A 79 -6.21 -24.01 2.42
C LEU A 79 -6.56 -22.53 2.58
N GLN A 80 -7.75 -22.19 3.08
CA GLN A 80 -8.16 -20.82 3.33
C GLN A 80 -7.17 -20.10 4.26
N LYS A 81 -6.87 -20.69 5.42
CA LYS A 81 -5.91 -20.14 6.38
C LYS A 81 -4.49 -20.02 5.83
N LEU A 82 -4.05 -21.02 5.06
CA LEU A 82 -2.75 -20.99 4.39
C LEU A 82 -2.65 -19.80 3.42
N LEU A 83 -3.67 -19.61 2.59
CA LEU A 83 -3.72 -18.53 1.60
C LEU A 83 -3.81 -17.14 2.25
N ILE A 84 -4.60 -17.00 3.32
CA ILE A 84 -4.67 -15.74 4.10
C ILE A 84 -3.29 -15.42 4.70
N ASN A 85 -2.63 -16.40 5.32
CA ASN A 85 -1.28 -16.20 5.86
C ASN A 85 -0.25 -15.85 4.78
N LEU A 86 -0.31 -16.52 3.62
CA LEU A 86 0.55 -16.20 2.49
C LEU A 86 0.31 -14.77 1.98
N SER A 87 -0.95 -14.36 1.85
CA SER A 87 -1.32 -12.99 1.49
C SER A 87 -0.74 -11.98 2.48
N ASN A 88 -0.89 -12.20 3.78
CA ASN A 88 -0.35 -11.32 4.82
C ASN A 88 1.17 -11.20 4.75
N ILE A 89 1.89 -12.30 4.52
CA ILE A 89 3.35 -12.29 4.35
C ILE A 89 3.74 -11.51 3.09
N MET A 90 3.05 -11.73 1.97
CA MET A 90 3.34 -11.00 0.72
C MET A 90 3.14 -9.50 0.87
N HIS A 91 2.04 -9.05 1.49
CA HIS A 91 1.81 -7.63 1.75
C HIS A 91 2.87 -7.03 2.68
N GLY A 92 3.29 -7.76 3.72
CA GLY A 92 4.39 -7.35 4.59
C GLY A 92 5.72 -7.21 3.86
N LEU A 93 6.04 -8.15 2.96
CA LEU A 93 7.24 -8.08 2.12
C LEU A 93 7.19 -6.91 1.14
N MET A 94 6.04 -6.65 0.51
CA MET A 94 5.86 -5.52 -0.40
C MET A 94 6.05 -4.18 0.31
N LEU A 95 5.53 -4.04 1.54
CA LEU A 95 5.78 -2.87 2.39
C LEU A 95 7.27 -2.70 2.68
N LEU A 96 7.93 -3.77 3.15
CA LEU A 96 9.36 -3.73 3.47
C LEU A 96 10.20 -3.33 2.25
N LEU A 97 9.95 -3.95 1.09
CA LEU A 97 10.64 -3.62 -0.15
C LEU A 97 10.44 -2.16 -0.56
N THR A 98 9.22 -1.64 -0.43
CA THR A 98 8.91 -0.23 -0.72
C THR A 98 9.74 0.70 0.16
N LEU A 99 9.80 0.44 1.47
CA LEU A 99 10.58 1.26 2.41
C LEU A 99 12.09 1.15 2.14
N ILE A 100 12.60 -0.05 1.84
CA ILE A 100 14.01 -0.25 1.49
C ILE A 100 14.36 0.53 0.23
N PHE A 101 13.57 0.43 -0.84
CA PHE A 101 13.84 1.16 -2.07
C PHE A 101 13.75 2.66 -1.89
N LEU A 102 12.81 3.15 -1.08
CA LEU A 102 12.72 4.57 -0.76
C LEU A 102 14.01 5.07 -0.09
N LEU A 103 14.54 4.32 0.87
CA LEU A 103 15.81 4.65 1.54
C LEU A 103 17.02 4.54 0.60
N VAL A 104 17.04 3.56 -0.30
CA VAL A 104 18.11 3.42 -1.31
C VAL A 104 18.10 4.61 -2.27
N ILE A 105 16.94 5.04 -2.75
CA ILE A 105 16.79 6.20 -3.63
C ILE A 105 17.19 7.49 -2.91
N ALA A 106 16.91 7.61 -1.61
CA ALA A 106 17.30 8.76 -0.80
C ALA A 106 18.81 8.87 -0.54
N ARG A 107 19.54 7.74 -0.60
CA ARG A 107 20.98 7.70 -0.35
C ARG A 107 21.82 7.89 -1.60
N ASN A 108 21.37 7.33 -2.73
CA ASN A 108 22.01 7.51 -4.04
C ASN A 108 21.74 8.91 -4.59
#